data_AF-A0A8B8FIW8-F1
#
_entry.id   AF-A0A8B8FIW8-F1
#
_cell.length_a   1.000
_cell.length_b   1.000
_cell.length_c   1.000
_cell.angle_alpha   90.00
_cell.angle_beta   90.00
_cell.angle_gamma   90.00
#
_symmetry.space_group_name_H-M   'P 1'
#
loop_
_entity.id
_entity.type
_entity.pdbx_description
1 polymer ?
#
loop_
_entity_poly.entity_id
_entity_poly.type
_entity_poly.pdbx_seq_one_letter_code
_entity_poly.pdbx_strand_id
1 'polypeptide(L)'
;MCKHLKDARNLFNALEALYVHFSHPTRNMKLTDLQLKLNMKKTTLSQLSDTHWICCCKSCDAMIINFNAIAQVLNNEIDDQQSKCVAQAIDNS
;
A
#
# COMPACT_ATOMS: atom_id res chain seq x y z
N MET A 1 6.24 -11.74 -26.67
CA MET A 1 6.45 -11.68 -25.21
C MET A 1 5.13 -12.04 -24.53
N CYS A 2 5.13 -12.97 -23.57
CA CYS A 2 3.90 -13.41 -22.90
C CYS A 2 3.24 -12.22 -22.18
N LYS A 3 1.95 -11.94 -22.45
CA LYS A 3 1.23 -10.80 -21.86
C LYS A 3 1.26 -10.84 -20.33
N HIS A 4 1.11 -12.05 -19.78
CA HIS A 4 1.13 -12.29 -18.33
C HIS A 4 2.47 -11.99 -17.64
N LEU A 5 3.58 -11.99 -18.38
CA LEU A 5 4.90 -11.65 -17.81
C LEU A 5 4.97 -10.17 -17.42
N LYS A 6 4.35 -9.29 -18.23
CA LYS A 6 4.31 -7.86 -17.95
C LYS A 6 3.42 -7.56 -16.74
N ASP A 7 2.25 -8.21 -16.68
CA ASP A 7 1.30 -8.02 -15.59
C ASP A 7 1.87 -8.51 -14.26
N ALA A 8 2.52 -9.68 -14.25
CA ALA A 8 3.20 -10.20 -13.06
C ALA A 8 4.31 -9.25 -12.57
N ARG A 9 5.14 -8.72 -13.49
CA ARG A 9 6.18 -7.75 -13.14
C ARG A 9 5.58 -6.48 -12.52
N ASN A 10 4.51 -5.96 -13.10
CA ASN A 10 3.82 -4.79 -12.56
C ASN A 10 3.27 -5.04 -11.16
N LEU A 11 2.69 -6.22 -10.91
CA LEU A 11 2.21 -6.61 -9.59
C LEU A 11 3.35 -6.63 -8.56
N PHE A 12 4.48 -7.27 -8.86
CA PHE A 12 5.61 -7.33 -7.93
C PHE A 12 6.23 -5.96 -7.68
N ASN A 13 6.34 -5.12 -8.70
CA ASN A 13 6.78 -3.73 -8.53
C ASN A 13 5.83 -2.94 -7.61
N ALA A 14 4.52 -3.15 -7.74
CA ALA A 14 3.53 -2.51 -6.88
C ALA A 14 3.63 -3.02 -5.42
N LEU A 15 3.82 -4.32 -5.22
CA LEU A 15 4.03 -4.91 -3.89
C LEU A 15 5.27 -4.31 -3.20
N GLU A 16 6.37 -4.16 -3.93
CA GLU A 16 7.59 -3.55 -3.38
C GLU A 16 7.38 -2.06 -3.07
N ALA A 17 6.71 -1.31 -3.94
CA ALA A 17 6.39 0.09 -3.68
C ALA A 17 5.50 0.26 -2.44
N LEU A 18 4.50 -0.62 -2.26
CA LEU A 18 3.66 -0.63 -1.06
C LEU A 18 4.49 -0.95 0.19
N TYR A 19 5.38 -1.94 0.13
CA TYR A 19 6.29 -2.24 1.22
C TYR A 19 7.15 -1.02 1.60
N VAL A 20 7.79 -0.37 0.62
CA VAL A 20 8.61 0.85 0.84
C VAL A 20 7.78 2.00 1.42
N HIS A 21 6.53 2.17 0.97
CA HIS A 21 5.64 3.19 1.51
C HIS A 21 5.33 2.93 2.99
N PHE A 22 4.89 1.72 3.31
CA PHE A 22 4.43 1.33 4.65
C PHE A 22 5.55 0.87 5.59
N SER A 23 6.80 0.82 5.14
CA SER A 23 7.97 0.65 6.01
C SER A 23 8.22 1.88 6.88
N HIS A 24 7.67 3.03 6.49
CA HIS A 24 7.77 4.25 7.28
C HIS A 24 6.84 4.19 8.48
N PRO A 25 7.33 4.42 9.72
CA PRO A 25 6.57 4.16 10.94
C PRO A 25 5.21 4.87 11.02
N THR A 26 5.14 6.13 10.60
CA THR A 26 3.90 6.92 10.63
C THR A 26 2.83 6.36 9.71
N ARG A 27 3.22 5.91 8.51
CA ARG A 27 2.31 5.30 7.53
C ARG A 27 1.92 3.88 7.91
N ASN A 28 2.84 3.14 8.51
CA ASN A 28 2.55 1.84 9.10
C ASN A 28 1.50 1.91 10.21
N MET A 29 1.60 2.94 11.06
CA MET A 29 0.62 3.22 12.11
C MET A 29 -0.77 3.49 11.52
N LYS A 30 -0.87 4.35 10.49
CA LYS A 30 -2.14 4.59 9.77
C LYS A 30 -2.77 3.31 9.24
N LEU A 31 -1.97 2.43 8.63
CA LEU A 31 -2.45 1.13 8.14
C LEU A 31 -2.93 0.23 9.28
N THR A 32 -2.17 0.15 10.36
CA THR A 32 -2.54 -0.63 11.56
C THR A 32 -3.85 -0.13 12.16
N ASP A 33 -4.00 1.19 12.32
CA ASP A 33 -5.20 1.80 12.88
C ASP A 33 -6.43 1.50 12.01
N LEU A 34 -6.26 1.52 10.69
CA LEU A 34 -7.36 1.20 9.78
C LEU A 34 -7.69 -0.29 9.78
N GLN A 35 -6.69 -1.18 9.86
CA GLN A 35 -6.92 -2.61 10.06
C GLN A 35 -7.76 -2.86 11.32
N LEU A 36 -7.42 -2.19 12.44
CA LEU A 36 -8.18 -2.30 13.69
C LEU A 36 -9.62 -1.79 13.53
N LYS A 37 -9.81 -0.62 12.90
CA LYS A 37 -11.15 -0.07 12.62
C LYS A 37 -12.02 -0.99 11.77
N LEU A 38 -11.42 -1.74 10.86
CA LEU A 38 -12.10 -2.70 9.99
C LEU A 38 -12.24 -4.11 10.62
N ASN A 39 -11.86 -4.29 11.90
CA ASN A 39 -11.80 -5.59 12.57
C ASN A 39 -10.94 -6.63 11.81
N MET A 40 -9.92 -6.17 11.11
CA MET A 40 -8.99 -7.01 10.36
C MET A 40 -7.83 -7.43 11.26
N LYS A 41 -7.25 -8.59 10.99
CA LYS A 41 -6.02 -9.02 11.66
C LYS A 41 -4.91 -8.02 11.33
N LYS A 42 -4.19 -7.58 12.36
CA LYS A 42 -2.99 -6.75 12.17
C LYS A 42 -1.98 -7.52 11.32
N THR A 43 -1.62 -6.94 10.18
CA THR A 43 -0.65 -7.54 9.26
C THR A 43 0.32 -6.49 8.78
N THR A 44 1.60 -6.82 8.76
CA THR A 44 2.63 -5.98 8.15
C THR A 44 2.90 -6.46 6.74
N LEU A 45 3.12 -5.50 5.83
CA LEU A 45 3.68 -5.82 4.53
C LEU A 45 5.16 -6.15 4.69
N SER A 46 5.62 -7.15 3.94
CA SER A 46 7.00 -7.64 3.97
C SER A 46 7.68 -7.37 2.64
N GLN A 47 8.99 -7.16 2.69
CA GLN A 47 9.83 -7.06 1.50
C GLN A 47 9.70 -8.33 0.65
N LEU A 48 9.70 -8.17 -0.67
CA LEU A 48 9.78 -9.33 -1.56
C LEU A 48 11.15 -10.01 -1.43
N SER A 49 11.15 -11.33 -1.58
CA SER A 49 12.38 -12.12 -1.60
C SER A 49 12.74 -12.49 -3.04
N ASP A 50 13.97 -12.16 -3.45
CA ASP A 50 14.47 -12.51 -4.79
C ASP A 50 14.79 -14.00 -4.94
N THR A 51 14.95 -14.73 -3.83
CA THR A 51 15.41 -16.13 -3.82
C THR A 51 14.34 -17.13 -3.39
N HIS A 52 13.26 -16.70 -2.74
CA HIS A 52 12.25 -17.60 -2.17
C HIS A 52 10.85 -17.31 -2.71
N TRP A 53 10.41 -18.09 -3.70
CA TRP A 53 9.07 -17.97 -4.32
C TRP A 53 7.92 -18.05 -3.29
N ILE A 54 8.09 -18.86 -2.23
CA ILE A 54 7.10 -19.02 -1.17
C ILE A 54 6.85 -17.68 -0.45
N CYS A 55 7.89 -16.87 -0.26
CA CYS A 55 7.75 -15.54 0.34
C CYS A 55 6.95 -14.61 -0.57
N CYS A 56 7.18 -14.66 -1.89
CA CYS A 56 6.41 -13.90 -2.86
C CYS A 56 4.91 -14.25 -2.81
N CYS A 57 4.57 -15.55 -2.72
CA CYS A 57 3.17 -15.98 -2.55
C CYS A 57 2.56 -15.43 -1.26
N LYS A 58 3.27 -15.49 -0.13
CA LYS A 58 2.80 -14.92 1.14
C LYS A 58 2.60 -13.39 1.05
N SER A 59 3.45 -12.69 0.31
CA SER A 59 3.29 -11.24 0.08
C SER A 59 2.03 -10.94 -0.76
N CYS A 60 1.73 -11.75 -1.78
CA CYS A 60 0.47 -11.66 -2.51
C CYS A 60 -0.74 -11.90 -1.60
N ASP A 61 -0.71 -12.96 -0.77
CA ASP A 61 -1.79 -13.26 0.17
C ASP A 61 -2.01 -12.11 1.17
N ALA A 62 -0.93 -11.57 1.72
CA ALA A 62 -0.97 -10.44 2.62
C ALA A 62 -1.59 -9.20 1.94
N MET A 63 -1.25 -8.93 0.68
CA MET A 63 -1.82 -7.83 -0.08
C MET A 63 -3.32 -8.04 -0.32
N ILE A 64 -3.75 -9.23 -0.73
CA ILE A 64 -5.16 -9.55 -0.97
C ILE A 64 -5.98 -9.36 0.30
N ILE A 65 -5.51 -9.90 1.42
CA ILE A 65 -6.19 -9.78 2.73
C ILE A 65 -6.30 -8.31 3.14
N ASN A 66 -5.26 -7.51 2.89
CA ASN A 66 -5.19 -6.12 3.33
C ASN A 66 -5.65 -5.09 2.28
N PHE A 67 -6.15 -5.55 1.13
CA PHE A 67 -6.37 -4.69 -0.03
C PHE A 67 -7.29 -3.51 0.30
N ASN A 68 -8.41 -3.76 0.98
CA ASN A 68 -9.36 -2.72 1.36
C ASN A 68 -8.73 -1.66 2.27
N ALA A 69 -7.97 -2.08 3.29
CA ALA A 69 -7.29 -1.16 4.19
C ALA A 69 -6.21 -0.34 3.46
N ILE A 70 -5.41 -0.98 2.62
CA ILE A 70 -4.37 -0.30 1.83
C ILE A 70 -5.00 0.74 0.91
N ALA A 71 -6.03 0.37 0.15
CA ALA A 71 -6.71 1.27 -0.78
C ALA A 71 -7.28 2.50 -0.07
N GLN A 72 -7.92 2.30 1.09
CA GLN A 72 -8.48 3.39 1.88
C GLN A 72 -7.40 4.32 2.46
N VAL A 73 -6.28 3.79 2.97
CA VAL A 73 -5.18 4.66 3.45
C VAL A 73 -4.64 5.53 2.30
N LEU A 74 -4.41 4.93 1.14
CA LEU A 74 -3.88 5.66 -0.02
C LEU A 74 -4.88 6.70 -0.56
N ASN A 75 -6.17 6.37 -0.62
CA ASN A 75 -7.21 7.32 -1.03
C ASN A 75 -7.29 8.50 -0.05
N ASN A 76 -7.27 8.25 1.27
CA ASN A 76 -7.26 9.31 2.26
C ASN A 76 -6.03 10.21 2.11
N GLU A 77 -4.85 9.65 1.79
CA GLU A 77 -3.64 10.43 1.53
C GLU A 77 -3.77 11.32 0.28
N ILE A 78 -4.45 10.84 -0.77
CA ILE A 78 -4.75 11.63 -1.98
C ILE A 78 -5.70 12.79 -1.63
N ASP A 79 -6.78 12.52 -0.90
CA ASP A 79 -7.79 13.51 -0.51
C ASP A 79 -7.20 14.59 0.41
N ASP A 80 -6.37 14.19 1.38
CA ASP A 80 -5.63 15.09 2.27
C ASP A 80 -4.69 16.01 1.47
N GLN A 81 -4.02 15.47 0.46
CA GLN A 81 -3.09 16.23 -0.37
C GLN A 81 -3.83 17.21 -1.31
N GLN A 82 -4.95 16.80 -1.90
CA GLN A 82 -5.80 17.67 -2.71
C GLN A 82 -6.37 18.83 -1.88
N SER A 83 -6.84 18.54 -0.67
CA SER A 83 -7.38 19.55 0.25
C SER A 83 -6.34 20.62 0.61
N LYS A 84 -5.08 20.21 0.83
CA LYS A 84 -3.96 21.14 1.07
C LYS A 84 -3.67 22.03 -0.14
N CYS A 85 -3.69 21.47 -1.35
CA CYS A 85 -3.48 22.24 -2.57
C CYS A 85 -4.56 23.32 -2.77
N VAL A 86 -5.83 23.00 -2.48
CA VAL A 86 -6.93 23.97 -2.57
C VAL A 86 -6.78 25.07 -1.52
N ALA A 87 -6.48 24.74 -0.27
CA ALA A 87 -6.27 25.72 0.80
C ALA A 87 -5.12 26.70 0.45
N GLN A 88 -3.99 26.17 -0.04
CA GLN A 88 -2.84 26.99 -0.43
C GLN A 88 -3.12 27.89 -1.65
N ALA A 89 -4.03 27.50 -2.55
CA ALA A 89 -4.43 28.35 -3.67
C ALA A 89 -5.31 29.53 -3.24
N ILE A 90 -6.19 29.32 -2.27
CA ILE A 90 -7.03 30.36 -1.68
C ILE A 90 -6.18 31.36 -0.89
N ASP A 91 -5.22 30.88 -0.10
CA ASP A 91 -4.35 31.74 0.72
C ASP A 91 -3.36 32.59 -0.11
N ASN A 92 -3.09 32.20 -1.37
CA ASN A 92 -2.19 32.90 -2.28
C ASN A 92 -2.92 33.78 -3.32
N SER A 93 -4.24 33.92 -3.22
CA SER A 93 -5.09 34.76 -4.10
C SER A 93 -5.47 36.08 -3.44
#